data_AF-A0A1Z4GRP4-F1
#
_entry.id   AF-A0A1Z4GRP4-F1
#
_cell.length_a   1.000
_cell.length_b   1.000
_cell.length_c   1.000
_cell.angle_alpha   90.00
_cell.angle_beta   90.00
_cell.angle_gamma   90.00
#
_symmetry.space_group_name_H-M   'P 1'
#
loop_
_entity.id
_entity.type
_entity.pdbx_description
1 polymer ?
#
loop_
_entity_poly.entity_id
_entity_poly.type
_entity_poly.pdbx_seq_one_letter_code
_entity_poly.pdbx_strand_id
1 'polypeptide(L)'
;MFISTPVMWKIASFPLMYHYRIMPLSGVGKDIDLENHKAFVEYWGNNASIENYALDRANAKYELILFLEYIPHVLATWLQENSNHLQKWLDELHKTITFLRTKGIIHFDAHYCNILTDGQQTYLTDFGLVLDKSFSLTKEEESFFQQNQFYDYGEILRNLGHLIRLSYDSCSEVSQRRIKEKYNIKRGLKYYEIGDILLKNIEQLSADKLMNLDELYVASIVKYRSIIALMQNFFVEMCTNSHKNIKFPHAKLQQLLEETGFVPSEYS
;
A
#
# COMPACT_ATOMS: atom_id res chain seq x y z
N MET A 1 -1.67 -16.14 7.34
CA MET A 1 -2.76 -15.24 7.75
C MET A 1 -3.27 -15.61 9.14
N PHE A 2 -2.42 -15.52 10.16
CA PHE A 2 -2.86 -15.60 11.55
C PHE A 2 -1.99 -14.62 12.34
N ILE A 3 -2.46 -13.38 12.49
CA ILE A 3 -2.04 -12.59 13.64
C ILE A 3 -2.67 -13.25 14.86
N SER A 4 -1.93 -13.29 15.96
CA SER A 4 -2.45 -13.80 17.23
C SER A 4 -3.82 -13.17 17.53
N THR A 5 -4.86 -14.02 17.52
CA THR A 5 -6.26 -13.62 17.69
C THR A 5 -6.54 -12.76 18.92
N PRO A 6 -5.82 -12.81 20.05
CA PRO A 6 -6.11 -11.91 21.18
C PRO A 6 -5.82 -10.42 20.92
N VAL A 7 -5.00 -10.09 19.91
CA VAL A 7 -4.58 -8.71 19.65
C VAL A 7 -5.63 -7.96 18.81
N MET A 8 -6.18 -8.58 17.78
CA MET A 8 -7.03 -7.89 16.81
C MET A 8 -8.40 -7.46 17.36
N TRP A 9 -8.88 -8.04 18.45
CA TRP A 9 -10.22 -7.76 19.01
C TRP A 9 -10.24 -6.50 19.90
N LYS A 10 -9.08 -5.87 20.10
CA LYS A 10 -8.96 -4.66 20.94
C LYS A 10 -9.42 -3.39 20.24
N ILE A 11 -9.48 -3.40 18.91
CA ILE A 11 -10.03 -2.32 18.08
C ILE A 11 -10.86 -2.94 16.96
N ALA A 12 -11.92 -2.26 16.52
CA ALA A 12 -12.80 -2.74 15.46
C ALA A 12 -12.26 -2.43 14.05
N SER A 13 -10.94 -2.46 13.83
CA SER A 13 -10.30 -1.97 12.58
C SER A 13 -9.87 -3.10 11.64
N PHE A 14 -10.35 -4.32 11.87
CA PHE A 14 -9.99 -5.52 11.11
C PHE A 14 -11.24 -6.36 10.84
N PRO A 15 -11.47 -6.87 9.62
CA PRO A 15 -12.60 -7.76 9.38
C PRO A 15 -12.48 -9.05 10.19
N LEU A 16 -13.62 -9.55 10.67
CA LEU A 16 -13.66 -10.83 11.34
C LEU A 16 -13.46 -11.98 10.34
N MET A 17 -12.66 -12.98 10.73
CA MET A 17 -12.66 -14.27 10.03
C MET A 17 -13.60 -15.23 10.76
N TYR A 18 -14.74 -15.53 10.14
CA TYR A 18 -15.72 -16.46 10.69
C TYR A 18 -15.25 -17.91 10.59
N HIS A 19 -14.53 -18.25 9.53
CA HIS A 19 -14.13 -19.64 9.29
C HIS A 19 -13.02 -19.78 8.26
N TYR A 20 -12.47 -20.99 8.20
CA TYR A 20 -11.69 -21.44 7.05
C TYR A 20 -12.00 -22.90 6.69
N ARG A 21 -11.75 -23.25 5.43
CA ARG A 21 -11.87 -24.62 4.91
C ARG A 21 -10.66 -24.93 4.05
N ILE A 22 -10.15 -26.15 4.19
CA ILE A 22 -9.22 -26.73 3.21
C ILE A 22 -10.04 -27.75 2.43
N MET A 23 -10.14 -27.56 1.12
CA MET A 23 -10.96 -28.40 0.25
C MET A 23 -10.14 -28.86 -0.96
N PRO A 24 -10.44 -30.03 -1.55
CA PRO A 24 -9.85 -30.40 -2.82
C PRO A 24 -10.12 -29.31 -3.87
N LEU A 25 -9.12 -28.99 -4.67
CA LEU A 25 -9.22 -28.01 -5.76
C LEU A 25 -10.39 -28.38 -6.69
N SER A 26 -11.38 -27.49 -6.83
CA SER A 26 -12.51 -27.70 -7.75
C SER A 26 -12.23 -27.02 -9.09
N GLY A 27 -11.71 -27.77 -10.06
CA GLY A 27 -11.43 -27.26 -11.41
C GLY A 27 -10.23 -27.95 -12.07
N VAL A 28 -9.92 -27.54 -13.31
CA VAL A 28 -8.65 -27.92 -13.96
C VAL A 28 -7.58 -27.00 -13.39
N GLY A 29 -6.50 -27.56 -12.84
CA GLY A 29 -5.34 -26.79 -12.42
C GLY A 29 -4.87 -25.91 -13.57
N LYS A 30 -4.59 -24.63 -13.31
CA LYS A 30 -4.08 -23.75 -14.36
C LYS A 30 -2.70 -24.26 -14.78
N ASP A 31 -2.53 -24.57 -16.06
CA ASP A 31 -1.21 -24.82 -16.62
C ASP A 31 -0.30 -23.62 -16.33
N ILE A 32 0.94 -23.91 -15.93
CA ILE A 32 1.94 -22.89 -15.67
C ILE A 32 2.35 -22.33 -17.03
N ASP A 33 1.98 -21.08 -17.28
CA ASP A 33 2.51 -20.32 -18.40
C ASP A 33 4.02 -20.11 -18.17
N LEU A 34 4.84 -20.86 -18.90
CA LEU A 34 6.29 -20.90 -18.72
C LEU A 34 6.97 -19.56 -19.05
N GLU A 35 6.41 -18.76 -19.97
CA GLU A 35 6.96 -17.43 -20.28
C GLU A 35 6.64 -16.46 -19.15
N ASN A 36 5.40 -16.46 -18.66
CA ASN A 36 5.02 -15.68 -17.49
C ASN A 36 5.75 -16.13 -16.22
N HIS A 37 6.05 -17.44 -16.08
CA HIS A 37 6.84 -17.98 -14.97
C HIS A 37 8.28 -17.46 -14.98
N LYS A 38 8.97 -17.52 -16.13
CA LYS A 38 10.34 -16.98 -16.24
C LYS A 38 10.38 -15.49 -15.92
N ALA A 39 9.46 -14.72 -16.50
CA ALA A 39 9.36 -13.29 -16.24
C ALA A 39 9.04 -12.98 -14.76
N PHE A 40 8.21 -13.80 -14.12
CA PHE A 40 7.90 -13.70 -12.69
C PHE A 40 9.15 -13.96 -11.83
N VAL A 41 9.89 -15.03 -12.10
CA VAL A 41 11.10 -15.38 -11.34
C VAL A 41 12.19 -14.33 -11.53
N GLU A 42 12.39 -13.85 -12.75
CA GLU A 42 13.32 -12.75 -13.04
C GLU A 42 12.90 -11.47 -12.31
N TYR A 43 11.60 -11.14 -12.34
CA TYR A 43 11.06 -10.00 -11.61
C TYR A 43 11.35 -10.11 -10.11
N TRP A 44 11.30 -11.31 -9.52
CA TRP A 44 11.60 -11.55 -8.11
C TRP A 44 13.08 -11.84 -7.82
N GLY A 45 13.97 -11.43 -8.71
CA GLY A 45 15.41 -11.51 -8.53
C GLY A 45 16.00 -12.91 -8.60
N ASN A 46 15.37 -13.78 -9.39
CA ASN A 46 15.77 -15.17 -9.59
C ASN A 46 15.89 -15.96 -8.28
N ASN A 47 15.03 -15.64 -7.31
CA ASN A 47 15.02 -16.30 -6.02
C ASN A 47 14.36 -17.69 -6.11
N ALA A 48 15.15 -18.75 -5.90
CA ALA A 48 14.68 -20.12 -5.96
C ALA A 48 13.54 -20.44 -4.98
N SER A 49 13.47 -19.77 -3.82
CA SER A 49 12.37 -19.99 -2.87
C SER A 49 11.06 -19.41 -3.38
N ILE A 50 11.10 -18.26 -4.06
CA ILE A 50 9.93 -17.65 -4.70
C ILE A 50 9.46 -18.47 -5.90
N GLU A 51 10.42 -18.98 -6.69
CA GLU A 51 10.13 -19.91 -7.79
C GLU A 51 9.44 -21.18 -7.27
N ASN A 52 10.03 -21.83 -6.26
CA ASN A 52 9.46 -23.04 -5.66
C ASN A 52 8.07 -22.79 -5.09
N TYR A 53 7.87 -21.67 -4.38
CA TYR A 53 6.56 -21.29 -3.86
C TYR A 53 5.51 -21.14 -4.98
N ALA A 54 5.86 -20.49 -6.09
CA ALA A 54 4.95 -20.35 -7.23
C ALA A 54 4.60 -21.70 -7.87
N LEU A 55 5.59 -22.58 -8.04
CA LEU A 55 5.39 -23.93 -8.57
C LEU A 55 4.55 -24.80 -7.63
N ASP A 56 4.84 -24.79 -6.33
CA ASP A 56 4.10 -25.56 -5.32
C ASP A 56 2.65 -25.11 -5.25
N ARG A 57 2.41 -23.79 -5.29
CA ARG A 57 1.07 -23.22 -5.33
C ARG A 57 0.31 -23.63 -6.60
N ALA A 58 0.96 -23.65 -7.76
CA ALA A 58 0.35 -24.08 -9.01
C ALA A 58 0.00 -25.58 -9.01
N ASN A 59 0.79 -26.40 -8.33
CA ASN A 59 0.61 -27.84 -8.21
C ASN A 59 -0.25 -28.26 -7.00
N ALA A 60 -0.75 -27.31 -6.21
CA ALA A 60 -1.50 -27.59 -5.00
C ALA A 60 -2.81 -28.33 -5.32
N LYS A 61 -3.04 -29.45 -4.62
CA LYS A 61 -4.24 -30.29 -4.77
C LYS A 61 -5.43 -29.82 -3.95
N TYR A 62 -5.21 -28.81 -3.10
CA TYR A 62 -6.17 -28.29 -2.16
C TYR A 62 -6.16 -26.76 -2.21
N GLU A 63 -7.31 -26.17 -1.92
CA GLU A 63 -7.49 -24.73 -1.77
C GLU A 63 -7.83 -24.39 -0.32
N LEU A 64 -7.32 -23.25 0.14
CA LEU A 64 -7.71 -22.64 1.40
C LEU A 64 -8.78 -21.58 1.12
N ILE A 65 -9.99 -21.81 1.64
CA ILE A 65 -11.11 -20.87 1.55
C ILE A 65 -11.24 -20.17 2.89
N LEU A 66 -11.27 -18.84 2.88
CA LEU A 66 -11.42 -18.00 4.06
C LEU A 66 -12.80 -17.32 4.03
N PHE A 67 -13.55 -17.46 5.12
CA PHE A 67 -14.87 -16.84 5.29
C PHE A 67 -14.70 -15.60 6.15
N LEU A 68 -14.69 -14.44 5.50
CA LEU A 68 -14.46 -13.14 6.14
C LEU A 68 -15.76 -12.36 6.27
N GLU A 69 -15.76 -11.41 7.19
CA GLU A 69 -16.75 -10.34 7.27
C GLU A 69 -16.83 -9.56 5.97
N TYR A 70 -18.06 -9.33 5.52
CA TYR A 70 -18.32 -8.58 4.31
C TYR A 70 -18.30 -7.08 4.62
N ILE A 71 -17.30 -6.39 4.07
CA ILE A 71 -17.20 -4.93 4.08
C ILE A 71 -17.39 -4.43 2.64
N PRO A 72 -18.32 -3.50 2.37
CA PRO A 72 -18.85 -3.30 1.02
C PRO A 72 -17.94 -2.56 0.04
N HIS A 73 -16.99 -1.76 0.53
CA HIS A 73 -16.21 -0.87 -0.34
C HIS A 73 -14.71 -1.01 -0.12
N VAL A 74 -13.95 -0.92 -1.22
CA VAL A 74 -12.49 -0.72 -1.18
C VAL A 74 -12.22 0.77 -1.00
N LEU A 75 -11.36 1.14 -0.05
CA LEU A 75 -11.11 2.53 0.30
C LEU A 75 -10.57 3.34 -0.90
N ALA A 76 -9.67 2.75 -1.70
CA ALA A 76 -9.09 3.42 -2.87
C ALA A 76 -10.12 3.91 -3.89
N THR A 77 -11.17 3.13 -4.16
CA THR A 77 -12.24 3.53 -5.08
C THR A 77 -13.27 4.40 -4.39
N TRP A 78 -13.63 4.08 -3.14
CA TRP A 78 -14.60 4.84 -2.36
C TRP A 78 -14.17 6.31 -2.15
N LEU A 79 -12.87 6.56 -1.91
CA LEU A 79 -12.33 7.92 -1.74
C LEU A 79 -12.39 8.78 -3.01
N GLN A 80 -12.52 8.20 -4.19
CA GLN A 80 -12.67 8.98 -5.43
C GLN A 80 -13.97 9.77 -5.45
N GLU A 81 -15.02 9.21 -4.85
CA GLU A 81 -16.36 9.80 -4.78
C GLU A 81 -16.59 10.56 -3.47
N ASN A 82 -15.74 10.33 -2.45
CA ASN A 82 -15.93 10.80 -1.08
C ASN A 82 -14.66 11.45 -0.51
N SER A 83 -13.99 12.28 -1.32
CA SER A 83 -12.69 12.89 -0.98
C SER A 83 -12.72 13.75 0.29
N ASN A 84 -13.88 14.33 0.63
CA ASN A 84 -14.12 15.09 1.85
C ASN A 84 -13.92 14.29 3.15
N HIS A 85 -13.90 12.95 3.07
CA HIS A 85 -13.65 12.07 4.23
C HIS A 85 -12.18 11.72 4.45
N LEU A 86 -11.27 12.17 3.57
CA LEU A 86 -9.88 11.77 3.59
C LEU A 86 -9.18 11.99 4.93
N GLN A 87 -9.37 13.15 5.56
CA GLN A 87 -8.71 13.45 6.83
C GLN A 87 -9.15 12.49 7.95
N LYS A 88 -10.44 12.19 8.03
CA LYS A 88 -10.97 11.23 9.00
C LYS A 88 -10.32 9.86 8.81
N TRP A 89 -10.21 9.39 7.57
CA TRP A 89 -9.62 8.09 7.27
C TRP A 89 -8.11 8.05 7.51
N LEU A 90 -7.39 9.12 7.22
CA LEU A 90 -5.98 9.23 7.60
C LEU A 90 -5.80 9.10 9.13
N ASP A 91 -6.67 9.74 9.92
CA ASP A 91 -6.61 9.63 11.38
C ASP A 91 -6.93 8.22 11.88
N GLU A 92 -7.91 7.53 11.28
CA GLU A 92 -8.23 6.14 11.61
C GLU A 92 -7.13 5.16 11.21
N LEU A 93 -6.59 5.30 10.00
CA LEU A 93 -5.48 4.48 9.52
C LEU A 93 -4.22 4.68 10.37
N HIS A 94 -3.94 5.93 10.76
CA HIS A 94 -2.87 6.23 11.70
C HIS A 94 -3.07 5.50 13.03
N LYS A 95 -4.29 5.51 13.60
CA LYS A 95 -4.60 4.76 14.83
C LYS A 95 -4.42 3.25 14.65
N THR A 96 -4.87 2.69 13.54
CA THR A 96 -4.75 1.25 13.24
C THR A 96 -3.30 0.81 13.13
N ILE A 97 -2.47 1.55 12.39
CA ILE A 97 -1.04 1.22 12.28
C ILE A 97 -0.28 1.50 13.57
N THR A 98 -0.64 2.55 14.31
CA THR A 98 -0.09 2.79 15.65
C THR A 98 -0.39 1.62 16.57
N PHE A 99 -1.63 1.13 16.54
CA PHE A 99 -2.01 -0.04 17.30
C PHE A 99 -1.15 -1.26 16.94
N LEU A 100 -1.03 -1.61 15.66
CA LEU A 100 -0.19 -2.74 15.21
C LEU A 100 1.27 -2.57 15.64
N ARG A 101 1.85 -1.38 15.42
CA ARG A 101 3.24 -1.08 15.82
C ARG A 101 3.46 -1.29 17.32
N THR A 102 2.56 -0.80 18.18
CA THR A 102 2.65 -0.98 19.64
C THR A 102 2.52 -2.44 20.09
N LYS A 103 2.03 -3.31 19.21
CA LYS A 103 1.94 -4.76 19.41
C LYS A 103 3.12 -5.52 18.81
N GLY A 104 4.09 -4.82 18.22
CA GLY A 104 5.22 -5.44 17.55
C GLY A 104 4.82 -6.10 16.23
N ILE A 105 3.87 -5.51 15.50
CA ILE A 105 3.37 -6.01 14.22
C ILE A 105 3.61 -4.96 13.14
N ILE A 106 4.13 -5.39 11.99
CA ILE A 106 4.22 -4.62 10.75
C ILE A 106 3.39 -5.37 9.68
N HIS A 107 2.49 -4.68 8.99
CA HIS A 107 1.60 -5.25 7.99
C HIS A 107 2.31 -5.52 6.65
N PHE A 108 3.16 -4.59 6.21
CA PHE A 108 3.90 -4.62 4.94
C PHE A 108 3.06 -4.54 3.65
N ASP A 109 1.76 -4.22 3.76
CA ASP A 109 0.87 -4.11 2.58
C ASP A 109 -0.38 -3.25 2.88
N ALA A 110 -0.21 -2.20 3.67
CA ALA A 110 -1.25 -1.29 4.13
C ALA A 110 -1.68 -0.26 3.06
N HIS A 111 -1.75 -0.66 1.81
CA HIS A 111 -2.19 0.19 0.71
C HIS A 111 -3.72 0.30 0.61
N TYR A 112 -4.24 1.35 -0.05
CA TYR A 112 -5.68 1.65 -0.02
C TYR A 112 -6.57 0.61 -0.71
N CYS A 113 -6.00 -0.31 -1.52
CA CYS A 113 -6.74 -1.44 -2.07
C CYS A 113 -6.91 -2.63 -1.09
N ASN A 114 -6.13 -2.67 -0.01
CA ASN A 114 -6.23 -3.66 1.08
C ASN A 114 -6.97 -3.09 2.29
N ILE A 115 -7.47 -1.87 2.19
CA ILE A 115 -8.29 -1.24 3.20
C ILE A 115 -9.72 -1.20 2.69
N LEU A 116 -10.63 -1.71 3.50
CA LEU A 116 -12.06 -1.70 3.23
C LEU A 116 -12.76 -0.63 4.08
N THR A 117 -13.96 -0.23 3.67
CA THR A 117 -14.82 0.68 4.45
C THR A 117 -16.30 0.36 4.24
N ASP A 118 -17.08 0.59 5.28
CA ASP A 118 -18.54 0.61 5.28
C ASP A 118 -19.10 2.06 5.19
N GLY A 119 -18.22 3.04 5.00
CA GLY A 119 -18.53 4.48 5.04
C GLY A 119 -18.52 5.09 6.45
N GLN A 120 -18.47 4.28 7.51
CA GLN A 120 -18.41 4.73 8.91
C GLN A 120 -17.02 4.56 9.53
N GLN A 121 -16.29 3.51 9.14
CA GLN A 121 -14.93 3.25 9.60
C GLN A 121 -14.07 2.54 8.54
N THR A 122 -12.78 2.41 8.80
CA THR A 122 -11.82 1.69 7.96
C THR A 122 -11.41 0.34 8.57
N TYR A 123 -11.20 -0.64 7.70
CA TYR A 123 -10.81 -2.00 8.04
C TYR A 123 -9.56 -2.39 7.25
N LEU A 124 -8.45 -2.65 7.94
CA LEU A 124 -7.22 -3.13 7.32
C LEU A 124 -7.30 -4.65 7.10
N THR A 125 -6.96 -5.10 5.90
CA THR A 125 -7.10 -6.49 5.44
C THR A 125 -5.83 -6.97 4.76
N ASP A 126 -5.81 -8.26 4.38
CA ASP A 126 -4.68 -8.92 3.72
C ASP A 126 -3.37 -8.95 4.53
N PHE A 127 -3.40 -9.71 5.63
CA PHE A 127 -2.23 -9.98 6.46
C PHE A 127 -1.31 -11.07 5.86
N GLY A 128 -1.20 -11.14 4.53
CA GLY A 128 -0.36 -12.09 3.81
C GLY A 128 1.15 -11.86 4.02
N LEU A 129 1.55 -10.59 4.22
CA LEU A 129 2.95 -10.17 4.35
C LEU A 129 3.34 -9.76 5.79
N VAL A 130 2.46 -10.00 6.76
CA VAL A 130 2.65 -9.54 8.13
C VAL A 130 3.91 -10.12 8.79
N LEU A 131 4.62 -9.27 9.55
CA LEU A 131 5.68 -9.68 10.48
C LEU A 131 5.26 -9.36 11.91
N ASP A 132 5.12 -10.38 12.75
CA ASP A 132 4.59 -10.30 14.11
C ASP A 132 5.61 -10.84 15.12
N LYS A 133 6.07 -9.98 16.03
CA LYS A 133 7.06 -10.31 17.08
C LYS A 133 6.55 -11.28 18.14
N SER A 134 5.27 -11.62 18.17
CA SER A 134 4.74 -12.65 19.07
C SER A 134 5.12 -14.06 18.61
N PHE A 135 5.57 -14.24 17.36
CA PHE A 135 6.14 -15.48 16.85
C PHE A 135 7.65 -15.55 17.12
N SER A 136 8.22 -16.76 16.99
CA SER A 136 9.66 -16.97 17.09
C SER A 136 10.36 -16.48 15.82
N LEU A 137 10.81 -15.23 15.84
CA LEU A 137 11.58 -14.65 14.75
C LEU A 137 13.05 -15.08 14.81
N THR A 138 13.67 -15.27 13.65
CA THR A 138 15.12 -15.37 13.49
C THR A 138 15.80 -14.04 13.80
N LYS A 139 17.12 -14.04 14.01
CA LYS A 139 17.88 -12.79 14.25
C LYS A 139 17.80 -11.84 13.06
N GLU A 140 17.77 -12.40 11.86
CA GLU A 140 17.63 -11.67 10.61
C GLU A 140 16.26 -10.99 10.52
N GLU A 141 15.18 -11.70 10.86
CA GLU A 141 13.82 -11.14 10.92
C GLU A 141 13.66 -10.09 12.03
N GLU A 142 14.28 -10.28 13.19
CA GLU A 142 14.29 -9.26 14.24
C GLU A 142 15.00 -7.98 13.78
N SER A 143 16.16 -8.12 13.13
CA SER A 143 16.90 -6.99 12.56
C SER A 143 16.10 -6.31 11.46
N PHE A 144 15.44 -7.09 10.59
CA PHE A 144 14.54 -6.58 9.56
C PHE A 144 13.36 -5.83 10.18
N PHE A 145 12.74 -6.35 11.24
CA PHE A 145 11.68 -5.66 11.96
C PHE A 145 12.15 -4.29 12.47
N GLN A 146 13.30 -4.22 13.15
CA GLN A 146 13.84 -2.95 13.67
C GLN A 146 14.08 -1.94 12.55
N GLN A 147 14.56 -2.40 11.41
CA GLN A 147 14.83 -1.55 10.26
C GLN A 147 13.58 -1.14 9.48
N ASN A 148 12.37 -1.60 9.84
CA ASN A 148 11.15 -1.36 9.03
C ASN A 148 9.92 -0.93 9.85
N GLN A 149 10.06 -0.57 11.12
CA GLN A 149 8.91 -0.27 12.01
C GLN A 149 7.98 0.86 11.54
N PHE A 150 8.46 1.77 10.70
CA PHE A 150 7.67 2.88 10.16
C PHE A 150 7.11 2.62 8.76
N TYR A 151 7.30 1.41 8.19
CA TYR A 151 6.91 1.06 6.83
C TYR A 151 5.44 1.39 6.52
N ASP A 152 4.53 0.90 7.34
CA ASP A 152 3.09 1.04 7.07
C ASP A 152 2.61 2.51 7.13
N TYR A 153 3.24 3.37 7.93
CA TYR A 153 2.94 4.82 7.91
C TYR A 153 3.33 5.44 6.57
N GLY A 154 4.53 5.09 6.08
CA GLY A 154 5.00 5.53 4.78
C GLY A 154 4.10 5.03 3.65
N GLU A 155 3.64 3.78 3.74
CA GLU A 155 2.76 3.18 2.75
C GLU A 155 1.38 3.86 2.69
N ILE A 156 0.73 4.09 3.83
CA ILE A 156 -0.54 4.82 3.89
C ILE A 156 -0.40 6.21 3.28
N LEU A 157 0.67 6.94 3.63
CA LEU A 157 0.88 8.28 3.11
C LEU A 157 1.22 8.28 1.63
N ARG A 158 2.02 7.33 1.14
CA ARG A 158 2.30 7.15 -0.29
C ARG A 158 1.02 6.98 -1.10
N ASN A 159 0.04 6.27 -0.57
CA ASN A 159 -1.23 6.03 -1.25
C ASN A 159 -2.04 7.32 -1.50
N LEU A 160 -1.81 8.40 -0.74
CA LEU A 160 -2.33 9.73 -1.09
C LEU A 160 -1.85 10.16 -2.48
N GLY A 161 -0.58 9.93 -2.81
CA GLY A 161 -0.05 10.22 -4.15
C GLY A 161 -0.72 9.41 -5.27
N HIS A 162 -1.18 8.19 -4.97
CA HIS A 162 -1.93 7.37 -5.94
C HIS A 162 -3.31 7.94 -6.26
N LEU A 163 -3.96 8.63 -5.31
CA LEU A 163 -5.24 9.29 -5.56
C LEU A 163 -5.10 10.43 -6.60
N ILE A 164 -3.95 11.13 -6.68
CA ILE A 164 -3.70 12.16 -7.70
C ILE A 164 -3.85 11.56 -9.10
N ARG A 165 -3.35 10.33 -9.29
CA ARG A 165 -3.41 9.64 -10.57
C ARG A 165 -4.85 9.31 -10.95
N LEU A 166 -5.63 8.81 -9.99
CA LEU A 166 -7.04 8.51 -10.20
C LEU A 166 -7.80 9.78 -10.61
N SER A 167 -7.59 10.90 -9.90
CA SER A 167 -8.18 12.19 -10.28
C SER A 167 -7.77 12.64 -11.69
N TYR A 168 -6.53 12.41 -12.09
CA TYR A 168 -6.03 12.75 -13.42
C TYR A 168 -6.68 11.88 -14.52
N ASP A 169 -6.79 10.56 -14.30
CA ASP A 169 -7.40 9.65 -15.26
C ASP A 169 -8.92 9.93 -15.41
N SER A 170 -9.58 10.43 -14.37
CA SER A 170 -10.98 10.88 -14.41
C SER A 170 -11.20 12.25 -15.07
N CYS A 171 -10.14 13.00 -15.38
CA CYS A 171 -10.27 14.30 -16.05
C CYS A 171 -10.75 14.14 -17.49
N SER A 172 -11.43 15.17 -18.01
CA SER A 172 -11.79 15.24 -19.43
C SER A 172 -10.55 15.19 -20.33
N GLU A 173 -10.68 14.65 -21.55
CA GLU A 173 -9.56 14.58 -22.50
C GLU A 173 -8.92 15.94 -22.77
N VAL A 174 -9.71 17.02 -22.75
CA VAL A 174 -9.23 18.39 -22.93
C VAL A 174 -8.32 18.79 -21.77
N SER A 175 -8.74 18.50 -20.53
CA SER A 175 -7.94 18.79 -19.34
C SER A 175 -6.67 17.95 -19.31
N GLN A 176 -6.76 16.65 -19.62
CA GLN A 176 -5.59 15.78 -19.74
C GLN A 176 -4.61 16.28 -20.80
N ARG A 177 -5.09 16.73 -21.98
CA ARG A 177 -4.23 17.33 -23.02
C ARG A 177 -3.53 18.59 -22.53
N ARG A 178 -4.25 19.51 -21.88
CA ARG A 178 -3.67 20.73 -21.30
C ARG A 178 -2.61 20.44 -20.25
N ILE A 179 -2.86 19.46 -19.37
CA ILE A 179 -1.88 19.01 -18.36
C ILE A 179 -0.64 18.44 -19.05
N LYS A 180 -0.83 17.57 -20.05
CA LYS A 180 0.29 16.99 -20.81
C LYS A 180 1.16 18.04 -21.50
N GLU A 181 0.52 19.02 -22.14
CA GLU A 181 1.21 20.13 -22.82
C GLU A 181 1.94 21.02 -21.81
N LYS A 182 1.27 21.46 -20.73
CA LYS A 182 1.82 22.38 -19.74
C LYS A 182 3.04 21.80 -19.01
N TYR A 183 2.99 20.52 -18.65
CA TYR A 183 4.06 19.85 -17.89
C TYR A 183 4.95 18.94 -18.75
N ASN A 184 4.85 19.05 -20.08
CA ASN A 184 5.65 18.28 -21.05
C ASN A 184 5.62 16.75 -20.80
N ILE A 185 4.45 16.20 -20.48
CA ILE A 185 4.25 14.77 -20.23
C ILE A 185 4.29 14.04 -21.57
N LYS A 186 5.44 13.40 -21.85
CA LYS A 186 5.69 12.67 -23.09
C LYS A 186 4.91 11.36 -23.16
N ARG A 187 4.68 10.87 -24.38
CA ARG A 187 4.13 9.53 -24.62
C ARG A 187 5.14 8.46 -24.15
N GLY A 188 4.65 7.42 -23.48
CA GLY A 188 5.47 6.29 -23.04
C GLY A 188 6.04 6.42 -21.63
N LEU A 189 5.81 7.55 -20.94
CA LEU A 189 6.10 7.64 -19.50
C LEU A 189 5.29 6.60 -18.74
N LYS A 190 5.95 5.91 -17.81
CA LYS A 190 5.35 4.96 -16.89
C LYS A 190 4.45 5.70 -15.90
N TYR A 191 3.52 4.95 -15.31
CA TYR A 191 2.49 5.51 -14.43
C TYR A 191 3.10 6.30 -13.24
N TYR A 192 4.21 5.83 -12.68
CA TYR A 192 4.88 6.48 -11.55
C TYR A 192 5.61 7.78 -11.94
N GLU A 193 6.10 7.90 -13.18
CA GLU A 193 6.74 9.12 -13.69
C GLU A 193 5.70 10.23 -13.88
N ILE A 194 4.52 9.86 -14.37
CA ILE A 194 3.38 10.78 -14.45
C ILE A 194 2.95 11.19 -13.04
N GLY A 195 2.85 10.24 -12.11
CA GLY A 195 2.52 10.52 -10.71
C GLY A 195 3.48 11.52 -10.05
N ASP A 196 4.78 11.39 -10.27
CA ASP A 196 5.79 12.33 -9.75
C ASP A 196 5.63 13.75 -10.32
N ILE A 197 5.36 13.87 -11.62
CA ILE A 197 5.08 15.18 -12.24
C ILE A 197 3.83 15.81 -11.62
N LEU A 198 2.75 15.05 -11.46
CA LEU A 198 1.51 15.57 -10.88
C LEU A 198 1.71 15.97 -9.40
N LEU A 199 2.42 15.15 -8.62
CA LEU A 199 2.75 15.40 -7.22
C LEU A 199 3.50 16.72 -7.03
N LYS A 200 4.49 17.00 -7.88
CA LYS A 200 5.32 18.21 -7.83
C LYS A 200 4.57 19.49 -8.20
N ASN A 201 3.46 19.37 -8.93
CA ASN A 201 2.72 20.51 -9.49
C ASN A 201 1.29 20.62 -8.95
N ILE A 202 0.97 19.94 -7.84
CA ILE A 202 -0.40 19.79 -7.34
C ILE A 202 -1.07 21.13 -7.02
N GLU A 203 -0.35 22.10 -6.47
CA GLU A 203 -0.87 23.43 -6.15
C GLU A 203 -1.28 24.16 -7.42
N GLN A 204 -0.44 24.12 -8.46
CA GLN A 204 -0.73 24.79 -9.73
C GLN A 204 -1.86 24.08 -10.50
N LEU A 205 -1.89 22.74 -10.46
CA LEU A 205 -2.97 21.94 -11.04
C LEU A 205 -4.33 22.28 -10.42
N SER A 206 -4.37 22.47 -9.10
CA SER A 206 -5.55 22.92 -8.37
C SER A 206 -5.91 24.37 -8.71
N ALA A 207 -4.93 25.29 -8.69
CA ALA A 207 -5.15 26.71 -8.99
C ALA A 207 -5.69 26.95 -10.41
N ASP A 208 -5.19 26.20 -11.39
CA ASP A 208 -5.65 26.29 -12.78
C ASP A 208 -7.01 25.62 -13.02
N LYS A 209 -7.55 24.91 -12.01
CA LYS A 209 -8.77 24.09 -12.11
C LYS A 209 -8.70 23.06 -13.24
N LEU A 210 -7.50 22.54 -13.51
CA LEU A 210 -7.29 21.49 -14.51
C LEU A 210 -7.70 20.10 -13.99
N MET A 211 -7.78 19.94 -12.68
CA MET A 211 -8.22 18.74 -11.99
C MET A 211 -9.21 19.14 -10.90
N ASN A 212 -10.26 18.34 -10.70
CA ASN A 212 -11.19 18.53 -9.58
C ASN A 212 -10.53 17.99 -8.29
N LEU A 213 -9.84 18.86 -7.58
CA LEU A 213 -9.09 18.52 -6.37
C LEU A 213 -9.65 19.30 -5.18
N ASP A 214 -10.04 18.57 -4.15
CA ASP A 214 -10.45 19.16 -2.87
C ASP A 214 -9.29 19.91 -2.20
N GLU A 215 -9.57 21.07 -1.59
CA GLU A 215 -8.55 21.93 -1.00
C GLU A 215 -7.83 21.27 0.18
N LEU A 216 -8.54 20.51 1.02
CA LEU A 216 -7.96 19.78 2.15
C LEU A 216 -7.08 18.63 1.66
N TYR A 217 -7.48 17.98 0.56
CA TYR A 217 -6.65 16.97 -0.09
C TYR A 217 -5.35 17.58 -0.62
N VAL A 218 -5.41 18.71 -1.33
CA VAL A 218 -4.21 19.40 -1.83
C VAL A 218 -3.30 19.80 -0.66
N ALA A 219 -3.87 20.34 0.42
CA ALA A 219 -3.12 20.66 1.64
C ALA A 219 -2.44 19.43 2.26
N SER A 220 -3.11 18.27 2.26
CA SER A 220 -2.55 17.00 2.73
C SER A 220 -1.39 16.53 1.86
N ILE A 221 -1.52 16.62 0.54
CA ILE A 221 -0.41 16.30 -0.39
C ILE A 221 0.78 17.23 -0.15
N VAL A 222 0.55 18.54 0.00
CA VAL A 222 1.63 19.51 0.29
C VAL A 222 2.32 19.16 1.61
N LYS A 223 1.55 18.88 2.66
CA LYS A 223 2.07 18.52 3.99
C LYS A 223 2.95 17.27 3.95
N TYR A 224 2.51 16.22 3.24
CA TYR A 224 3.20 14.92 3.25
C TYR A 224 4.04 14.64 1.99
N ARG A 225 4.25 15.65 1.11
CA ARG A 225 4.90 15.50 -0.20
C ARG A 225 6.23 14.76 -0.12
N SER A 226 7.08 15.14 0.82
CA SER A 226 8.41 14.54 0.98
C SER A 226 8.35 13.07 1.35
N ILE A 227 7.36 12.66 2.16
CA ILE A 227 7.12 11.26 2.52
C ILE A 227 6.61 10.49 1.31
N ILE A 228 5.62 11.04 0.60
CA ILE A 228 5.06 10.44 -0.62
C ILE A 228 6.17 10.19 -1.65
N ALA A 229 7.01 11.20 -1.89
CA ALA A 229 8.14 11.10 -2.83
C ALA A 229 9.19 10.08 -2.37
N LEU A 230 9.58 10.10 -1.09
CA LEU A 230 10.54 9.14 -0.52
C LEU A 230 10.06 7.70 -0.73
N MET A 231 8.81 7.43 -0.37
CA MET A 231 8.23 6.10 -0.48
C MET A 231 8.02 5.69 -1.93
N GLN A 232 7.55 6.60 -2.79
CA GLN A 232 7.38 6.31 -4.21
C GLN A 232 8.73 5.96 -4.88
N ASN A 233 9.81 6.66 -4.55
CA ASN A 233 11.15 6.35 -5.04
C ASN A 233 11.62 4.98 -4.53
N PHE A 234 11.45 4.70 -3.24
CA PHE A 234 11.77 3.39 -2.66
C PHE A 234 11.06 2.25 -3.39
N PHE A 235 9.76 2.37 -3.65
CA PHE A 235 8.99 1.34 -4.38
C PHE A 235 9.44 1.21 -5.84
N VAL A 236 9.74 2.31 -6.53
CA VAL A 236 10.25 2.27 -7.91
C VAL A 236 11.60 1.56 -7.97
N GLU A 237 12.52 1.89 -7.05
CA GLU A 237 13.82 1.24 -6.95
C GLU A 237 13.65 -0.26 -6.62
N MET A 238 12.80 -0.59 -5.64
CA MET A 238 12.53 -1.98 -5.27
C MET A 238 11.94 -2.79 -6.43
N CYS A 239 11.03 -2.21 -7.21
CA CYS A 239 10.42 -2.86 -8.35
C CYS A 239 11.37 -3.02 -9.54
N THR A 240 12.24 -2.04 -9.80
CA THR A 240 13.11 -2.02 -10.99
C THR A 240 14.50 -2.63 -10.75
N ASN A 241 14.96 -2.73 -9.50
CA ASN A 241 16.19 -3.39 -9.16
C ASN A 241 16.02 -4.92 -9.24
N SER A 242 16.78 -5.57 -10.13
CA SER A 242 16.75 -7.02 -10.34
C SER A 242 17.31 -7.83 -9.17
N HIS A 243 18.12 -7.25 -8.29
CA HIS A 243 18.69 -7.92 -7.11
C HIS A 243 17.79 -7.86 -5.88
N LYS A 244 16.71 -7.05 -5.90
CA LYS A 244 15.77 -6.89 -4.79
C LYS A 244 16.42 -6.58 -3.42
N ASN A 245 17.52 -5.85 -3.45
CA ASN A 245 18.34 -5.55 -2.28
C ASN A 245 18.27 -4.07 -1.84
N ILE A 246 17.21 -3.37 -2.25
CA ILE A 246 16.97 -1.98 -1.87
C ILE A 246 16.67 -1.92 -0.38
N LYS A 247 17.41 -1.07 0.34
CA LYS A 247 17.19 -0.85 1.77
C LYS A 247 16.06 0.13 1.97
N PHE A 248 15.15 -0.20 2.87
CA PHE A 248 14.08 0.70 3.28
C PHE A 248 14.68 1.96 3.94
N PRO A 249 14.28 3.18 3.54
CA PRO A 249 14.84 4.43 4.06
C PRO A 249 14.28 4.78 5.46
N HIS A 250 14.41 3.87 6.41
CA HIS A 250 13.80 3.92 7.74
C HIS A 250 14.04 5.24 8.48
N ALA A 251 15.31 5.59 8.71
CA ALA A 251 15.68 6.78 9.49
C ALA A 251 15.17 8.06 8.81
N LYS A 252 15.21 8.11 7.47
CA LYS A 252 14.71 9.27 6.74
C LYS A 252 13.20 9.38 6.80
N LEU A 253 12.48 8.26 6.70
CA LEU A 253 11.03 8.24 6.85
C LEU A 253 10.63 8.67 8.27
N GLN A 254 11.27 8.12 9.30
CA GLN A 254 11.02 8.49 10.70
C GLN A 254 11.15 10.00 10.90
N GLN A 255 12.26 10.59 10.44
CA GLN A 255 12.49 12.03 10.52
C GLN A 255 11.32 12.83 9.88
N LEU A 256 10.89 12.46 8.68
CA LEU A 256 9.82 13.16 7.99
C LEU A 256 8.45 12.97 8.68
N LEU A 257 8.19 11.80 9.25
CA LEU A 257 6.96 11.54 10.03
C LEU A 257 6.90 12.43 11.27
N GLU A 258 8.02 12.63 11.95
CA GLU A 258 8.15 13.53 13.10
C GLU A 258 8.00 15.01 12.67
N GLU A 259 8.69 15.44 11.61
CA GLU A 259 8.61 16.81 11.08
C GLU A 259 7.19 17.22 10.67
N THR A 260 6.41 16.29 10.15
CA THR A 260 5.01 16.52 9.74
C THR A 260 4.01 16.36 10.89
N GLY A 261 4.48 15.94 12.07
CA GLY A 261 3.65 15.61 13.23
C GLY A 261 2.72 14.42 12.99
N PHE A 262 3.00 13.57 12.00
CA PHE A 262 2.22 12.36 11.76
C PHE A 262 2.50 11.31 12.83
N VAL A 263 3.74 11.22 13.30
CA VAL A 263 4.12 10.42 14.48
C VAL A 263 4.79 11.34 15.50
N PRO A 264 4.46 11.26 16.80
CA PRO A 264 5.14 12.07 17.81
C PRO A 264 6.63 11.76 17.92
N SER A 265 7.45 12.80 18.15
CA SER A 265 8.90 12.68 18.36
C SER A 265 9.30 11.92 19.63
N GLU A 266 8.35 11.51 20.47
CA GLU A 266 8.59 10.74 21.69
C GLU A 266 8.65 9.22 21.44
N TYR A 267 8.49 8.79 20.18
CA TYR A 267 8.54 7.38 19.77
C TYR A 267 9.86 6.96 19.12
N SER A 268 10.89 7.80 19.21
CA SER A 268 12.24 7.59 18.69
C SER A 268 13.13 6.73 19.61
#